data_AF-A0A6A7G4B6-F1
#
_entry.id   AF-A0A6A7G4B6-F1
#
_cell.length_a   1.000
_cell.length_b   1.000
_cell.length_c   1.000
_cell.angle_alpha   90.00
_cell.angle_beta   90.00
_cell.angle_gamma   90.00
#
_symmetry.space_group_name_H-M   'P 1'
#
loop_
_entity.id
_entity.type
_entity.pdbx_description
1 polymer ?
#
loop_
_entity_poly.entity_id
_entity_poly.type
_entity_poly.pdbx_seq_one_letter_code
_entity_poly.pdbx_strand_id
1 'polypeptide(L)'
;MAGFAVDLKMDCPHVDQCVENVAVIVADDDSLKKNCASCLDTTENWLCLSCFSVRCSRYVAGHMQDHYEETKENDVNDIGHAIVLSFSDISVWCNVCESYVGSNRLKPYINAAYAAKFGEDQTNSQDTPFVEPKRVNPTSGASTAHKSEAEYVEHFDSPEVFQQKIKQLAQWVKDSKHMIAFTGAGVSTSTGIPDFRSGLNTVLETGAGAWTLSAAKKSRSSKAKVKSTLQALPSKTHMALVQLERDGILKHLISQNCDGLHRRSGIPPHSLSELHGNTNLEICVKCEKEYMRDHHTRNAIHYLDHRTGRMCTVKGCQGALKDTIINFTENLPEKPLEDSESHSKKADLCLAMGSSLRVTPAALMPEEVGRSRSGRLVIVNLQSTPLDHIATLRINALCDNVMVALMKELDTEIPEFRLLRFIRLQRNSSGKKIGISAVDSDDTPLSLFTEVELNGKTQTKEPFIFKVNPKSVNLNVDIRLHFVGNYNEPPLEFSRTVRADDCLTLSTKFNPMNGQWTNPSSNSEMDLSEEKDLVVNDTEGSESSHSPLSNPNPEGVIDGSKSDADQSQNVNEPKPDLTPKRRKRKPKKRSSTG
;
A
#
# COMPACT_ATOMS: atom_id res chain seq x y z
N MET A 1 -2.28 6.81 -18.20
CA MET A 1 -3.59 6.19 -17.88
C MET A 1 -3.33 4.71 -17.57
N ALA A 2 -4.28 4.01 -16.93
CA ALA A 2 -4.06 2.62 -16.53
C ALA A 2 -3.84 1.72 -17.75
N GLY A 3 -2.71 1.00 -17.76
CA GLY A 3 -2.54 -0.17 -18.61
C GLY A 3 -3.12 -1.37 -17.87
N PHE A 4 -4.42 -1.62 -18.06
CA PHE A 4 -5.08 -2.82 -17.55
C PHE A 4 -4.40 -4.05 -18.14
N ALA A 5 -4.19 -5.11 -17.34
CA ALA A 5 -3.90 -6.42 -17.93
C ALA A 5 -5.23 -6.94 -18.49
N VAL A 6 -5.47 -6.69 -19.78
CA VAL A 6 -6.68 -7.15 -20.45
C VAL A 6 -6.47 -8.58 -20.92
N ASP A 7 -7.32 -9.48 -20.45
CA ASP A 7 -7.45 -10.82 -21.02
C ASP A 7 -7.83 -10.69 -22.50
N LEU A 8 -6.84 -10.94 -23.37
CA LEU A 8 -7.03 -10.85 -24.81
C LEU A 8 -8.07 -11.88 -25.26
N LYS A 9 -9.16 -11.39 -25.86
CA LYS A 9 -10.15 -12.27 -26.47
C LYS A 9 -9.56 -12.92 -27.71
N MET A 10 -9.11 -14.17 -27.56
CA MET A 10 -8.41 -14.95 -28.59
C MET A 10 -9.35 -15.54 -29.66
N ASP A 11 -10.66 -15.51 -29.43
CA ASP A 11 -11.72 -16.11 -30.25
C ASP A 11 -12.61 -15.05 -30.93
N CYS A 12 -12.09 -13.84 -31.18
CA CYS A 12 -12.86 -12.77 -31.82
C CYS A 12 -13.10 -13.04 -33.32
N PRO A 13 -14.35 -13.30 -33.77
CA PRO A 13 -14.65 -13.64 -35.16
C PRO A 13 -14.45 -12.45 -36.12
N HIS A 14 -14.53 -11.22 -35.63
CA HIS A 14 -14.36 -10.01 -36.43
C HIS A 14 -12.91 -9.81 -36.91
N VAL A 15 -11.93 -10.44 -36.25
CA VAL A 15 -10.55 -10.44 -36.75
C VAL A 15 -10.45 -11.18 -38.09
N ASP A 16 -11.19 -12.27 -38.26
CA ASP A 16 -11.18 -13.01 -39.52
C ASP A 16 -11.92 -12.29 -40.66
N GLN A 17 -12.85 -11.40 -40.31
CA GLN A 17 -13.73 -10.65 -41.22
C GLN A 17 -13.14 -9.29 -41.64
N CYS A 18 -12.49 -8.55 -40.73
CA CYS A 18 -11.94 -7.22 -41.00
C CYS A 18 -10.49 -7.19 -41.52
N VAL A 19 -9.76 -8.30 -41.45
CA VAL A 19 -8.29 -8.32 -41.64
C VAL A 19 -7.91 -9.18 -42.85
N GLU A 20 -7.99 -8.59 -44.03
CA GLU A 20 -7.59 -9.26 -45.29
C GLU A 20 -6.06 -9.33 -45.45
N ASN A 21 -5.60 -10.37 -46.16
CA ASN A 21 -4.22 -10.86 -46.24
C ASN A 21 -3.07 -9.84 -46.11
N VAL A 22 -2.10 -10.23 -45.27
CA VAL A 22 -0.86 -9.51 -45.00
C VAL A 22 0.05 -9.47 -46.23
N ALA A 23 -0.06 -8.39 -47.00
CA ALA A 23 0.91 -8.01 -48.02
C ALA A 23 1.17 -6.48 -48.11
N VAL A 24 0.45 -5.64 -47.34
CA VAL A 24 0.50 -4.17 -47.47
C VAL A 24 0.58 -3.47 -46.11
N ILE A 25 1.73 -3.61 -45.43
CA ILE A 25 2.11 -2.74 -44.28
C ILE A 25 3.56 -2.27 -44.41
N VAL A 26 4.42 -3.07 -45.05
CA VAL A 26 5.85 -2.77 -45.20
C VAL A 26 6.13 -2.11 -46.55
N ALA A 27 5.74 -0.84 -46.68
CA ALA A 27 6.12 0.00 -47.82
C ALA A 27 6.33 1.49 -47.48
N ASP A 28 5.89 1.96 -46.30
CA ASP A 28 6.01 3.36 -45.91
C ASP A 28 6.17 3.52 -44.38
N ASP A 29 7.43 3.65 -43.94
CA ASP A 29 7.86 3.80 -42.52
C ASP A 29 7.23 5.02 -41.82
N ASP A 30 6.70 5.98 -42.60
CA ASP A 30 5.99 7.13 -42.05
C ASP A 30 4.55 6.83 -41.63
N SER A 31 3.96 5.71 -42.05
CA SER A 31 2.56 5.37 -41.70
C SER A 31 2.34 5.20 -40.20
N LEU A 32 3.36 4.75 -39.47
CA LEU A 32 3.34 4.56 -38.02
C LEU A 32 3.75 5.84 -37.26
N LYS A 33 4.00 6.94 -37.99
CA LYS A 33 4.25 8.29 -37.49
C LYS A 33 3.17 9.30 -37.93
N LYS A 34 2.14 8.84 -38.68
CA LYS A 34 1.07 9.71 -39.20
C LYS A 34 0.22 10.29 -38.06
N ASN A 35 -0.10 11.58 -38.20
CA ASN A 35 -1.03 12.27 -37.32
C ASN A 35 -2.47 11.78 -37.57
N CYS A 36 -3.41 12.12 -36.69
CA CYS A 36 -4.82 11.91 -36.96
C CYS A 36 -5.24 12.65 -38.25
N ALA A 37 -5.82 11.93 -39.22
CA ALA A 37 -6.24 12.50 -40.49
C ALA A 37 -7.29 13.64 -40.37
N SER A 38 -8.05 13.68 -39.27
CA SER A 38 -9.12 14.66 -39.04
C SER A 38 -8.68 15.90 -38.25
N CYS A 39 -7.85 15.75 -37.21
CA CYS A 39 -7.46 16.85 -36.32
C CYS A 39 -5.94 17.06 -36.15
N LEU A 40 -5.11 16.29 -36.84
CA LEU A 40 -3.65 16.36 -36.82
C LEU A 40 -2.98 16.07 -35.45
N ASP A 41 -3.71 15.50 -34.48
CA ASP A 41 -3.14 15.07 -33.19
C ASP A 41 -2.05 13.99 -33.36
N THR A 42 -1.09 13.99 -32.44
CA THR A 42 0.10 13.12 -32.44
C THR A 42 0.28 12.32 -31.14
N THR A 43 -0.63 12.45 -30.18
CA THR A 43 -0.44 11.96 -28.81
C THR A 43 -0.88 10.51 -28.62
N GLU A 44 -2.04 10.14 -29.14
CA GLU A 44 -2.62 8.82 -28.99
C GLU A 44 -3.45 8.44 -30.23
N ASN A 45 -2.76 7.96 -31.26
CA ASN A 45 -3.36 7.57 -32.53
C ASN A 45 -3.52 6.05 -32.66
N TRP A 46 -4.60 5.65 -33.33
CA TRP A 46 -4.92 4.28 -33.69
C TRP A 46 -4.89 4.13 -35.22
N LEU A 47 -4.62 2.91 -35.69
CA LEU A 47 -4.65 2.49 -37.08
C LEU A 47 -5.84 1.56 -37.33
N CYS A 48 -6.70 1.91 -38.28
CA CYS A 48 -7.73 1.00 -38.77
C CYS A 48 -7.08 -0.15 -39.57
N LEU A 49 -7.33 -1.41 -39.22
CA LEU A 49 -6.70 -2.54 -39.90
C LEU A 49 -7.39 -2.94 -41.22
N SER A 50 -8.57 -2.39 -41.51
CA SER A 50 -9.31 -2.65 -42.74
C SER A 50 -8.95 -1.68 -43.89
N CYS A 51 -8.71 -0.39 -43.58
CA CYS A 51 -8.39 0.62 -44.61
C CYS A 51 -7.10 1.42 -44.35
N PHE A 52 -6.35 1.10 -43.28
CA PHE A 52 -5.10 1.76 -42.90
C PHE A 52 -5.18 3.27 -42.61
N SER A 53 -6.39 3.81 -42.38
CA SER A 53 -6.55 5.18 -41.91
C SER A 53 -6.01 5.34 -40.48
N VAL A 54 -5.28 6.43 -40.22
CA VAL A 54 -4.78 6.79 -38.89
C VAL A 54 -5.63 7.92 -38.32
N ARG A 55 -6.24 7.70 -37.16
CA ARG A 55 -7.09 8.67 -36.47
C ARG A 55 -6.83 8.63 -34.96
N CYS A 56 -7.13 9.72 -34.25
CA CYS A 56 -6.91 9.77 -32.80
C CYS A 56 -7.88 8.84 -32.06
N SER A 57 -7.46 8.37 -30.89
CA SER A 57 -8.22 7.40 -30.10
C SER A 57 -9.52 7.99 -29.54
N ARG A 58 -10.37 7.10 -29.03
CA ARG A 58 -11.56 7.48 -28.24
C ARG A 58 -11.24 8.28 -26.97
N TYR A 59 -9.98 8.26 -26.52
CA TYR A 59 -9.53 9.01 -25.33
C TYR A 59 -9.00 10.42 -25.68
N VAL A 60 -8.92 10.77 -26.97
CA VAL A 60 -8.52 12.11 -27.46
C VAL A 60 -9.73 12.87 -27.99
N ALA A 61 -10.19 12.56 -29.20
CA ALA A 61 -11.30 13.27 -29.85
C ALA A 61 -12.25 12.34 -30.62
N GLY A 62 -12.13 11.01 -30.48
CA GLY A 62 -13.13 10.08 -31.00
C GLY A 62 -13.03 9.73 -32.48
N HIS A 63 -12.21 10.41 -33.29
CA HIS A 63 -12.22 10.23 -34.76
C HIS A 63 -12.05 8.79 -35.27
N MET A 64 -11.39 7.88 -34.53
CA MET A 64 -11.36 6.44 -34.89
C MET A 64 -12.68 5.71 -34.59
N GLN A 65 -13.43 6.13 -33.58
CA GLN A 65 -14.79 5.68 -33.31
C GLN A 65 -15.75 6.21 -34.38
N ASP A 66 -15.68 7.51 -34.70
CA ASP A 66 -16.47 8.13 -35.77
C ASP A 66 -16.25 7.39 -37.09
N HIS A 67 -14.99 7.05 -37.41
CA HIS A 67 -14.63 6.26 -38.59
C HIS A 67 -15.25 4.86 -38.62
N TYR A 68 -15.30 4.18 -37.47
CA TYR A 68 -15.95 2.87 -37.37
C TYR A 68 -17.47 2.98 -37.55
N GLU A 69 -18.09 4.08 -37.11
CA GLU A 69 -19.51 4.34 -37.30
C GLU A 69 -19.83 4.79 -38.74
N GLU A 70 -18.99 5.63 -39.35
CA GLU A 70 -19.04 6.04 -40.77
C GLU A 70 -18.89 4.87 -41.76
N THR A 71 -18.23 3.78 -41.34
CA THR A 71 -17.88 2.63 -42.21
C THR A 71 -18.76 1.42 -42.03
N LYS A 72 -19.78 1.50 -41.18
CA LYS A 72 -20.94 0.62 -41.29
C LYS A 72 -21.78 1.16 -42.44
N GLU A 73 -22.00 0.35 -43.47
CA GLU A 73 -23.11 0.62 -44.38
C GLU A 73 -24.42 0.66 -43.57
N ASN A 74 -25.51 1.21 -44.11
CA ASN A 74 -26.75 1.44 -43.34
C ASN A 74 -27.52 0.15 -42.94
N ASP A 75 -26.84 -1.01 -42.94
CA ASP A 75 -27.26 -2.27 -42.36
C ASP A 75 -26.71 -2.42 -40.93
N VAL A 76 -27.61 -2.63 -39.97
CA VAL A 76 -27.30 -2.93 -38.56
C VAL A 76 -26.43 -4.18 -38.36
N ASN A 77 -26.37 -5.07 -39.36
CA ASN A 77 -25.56 -6.29 -39.33
C ASN A 77 -24.16 -6.09 -39.93
N ASP A 78 -23.86 -4.92 -40.52
CA ASP A 78 -22.49 -4.61 -40.95
C ASP A 78 -21.60 -4.33 -39.73
N ILE A 79 -20.48 -5.04 -39.67
CA ILE A 79 -19.48 -4.87 -38.62
C ILE A 79 -18.60 -3.64 -38.87
N GLY A 80 -18.60 -3.09 -40.09
CA GLY A 80 -17.75 -1.98 -40.51
C GLY A 80 -16.25 -2.23 -40.25
N HIS A 81 -15.48 -1.15 -40.09
CA HIS A 81 -14.06 -1.26 -39.77
C HIS A 81 -13.81 -1.52 -38.28
N ALA A 82 -14.20 -2.71 -37.80
CA ALA A 82 -14.24 -3.04 -36.38
C ALA A 82 -12.86 -3.17 -35.69
N ILE A 83 -11.78 -3.47 -36.42
CA ILE A 83 -10.48 -3.83 -35.83
C ILE A 83 -9.47 -2.69 -35.96
N VAL A 84 -8.93 -2.25 -34.84
CA VAL A 84 -7.99 -1.12 -34.75
C VAL A 84 -6.76 -1.46 -33.89
N LEU A 85 -5.58 -0.99 -34.28
CA LEU A 85 -4.32 -1.16 -33.56
C LEU A 85 -3.88 0.16 -32.92
N SER A 86 -3.51 0.14 -31.65
CA SER A 86 -3.06 1.31 -30.90
C SER A 86 -1.55 1.53 -31.04
N PHE A 87 -1.10 2.74 -31.39
CA PHE A 87 0.33 3.05 -31.46
C PHE A 87 0.97 3.20 -30.07
N SER A 88 0.20 3.46 -29.03
CA SER A 88 0.71 3.73 -27.67
C SER A 88 1.28 2.50 -26.97
N ASP A 89 0.71 1.32 -27.23
CA ASP A 89 0.97 0.05 -26.54
C ASP A 89 0.95 -1.18 -27.50
N ILE A 90 0.61 -1.01 -28.79
CA ILE A 90 0.53 -2.08 -29.80
C ILE A 90 -0.56 -3.13 -29.47
N SER A 91 -1.51 -2.77 -28.60
CA SER A 91 -2.71 -3.57 -28.38
C SER A 91 -3.67 -3.42 -29.56
N VAL A 92 -4.49 -4.44 -29.79
CA VAL A 92 -5.52 -4.44 -30.84
C VAL A 92 -6.90 -4.48 -30.18
N TRP A 93 -7.77 -3.57 -30.57
CA TRP A 93 -9.13 -3.42 -30.06
C TRP A 93 -10.16 -3.81 -31.13
N CYS A 94 -11.27 -4.39 -30.70
CA CYS A 94 -12.42 -4.68 -31.54
C CYS A 94 -13.64 -3.86 -31.10
N ASN A 95 -14.11 -2.95 -31.95
CA ASN A 95 -15.25 -2.07 -31.69
C ASN A 95 -16.62 -2.78 -31.67
N VAL A 96 -16.68 -4.05 -32.09
CA VAL A 96 -17.91 -4.88 -32.01
C VAL A 96 -17.91 -5.77 -30.75
N CYS A 97 -16.75 -6.29 -30.34
CA CYS A 97 -16.62 -7.08 -29.11
C CYS A 97 -16.39 -6.23 -27.85
N GLU A 98 -16.18 -4.92 -28.01
CA GLU A 98 -15.77 -3.98 -26.96
C GLU A 98 -14.65 -4.53 -26.06
N SER A 99 -13.65 -5.15 -26.69
CA SER A 99 -12.58 -5.87 -26.02
C SER A 99 -11.27 -5.78 -26.80
N TYR A 100 -10.15 -5.94 -26.10
CA TYR A 100 -8.86 -6.17 -26.74
C TYR A 100 -8.76 -7.62 -27.21
N VAL A 101 -8.21 -7.83 -28.40
CA VAL A 101 -8.29 -9.10 -29.13
C VAL A 101 -6.91 -9.61 -29.54
N GLY A 102 -6.76 -10.93 -29.59
CA GLY A 102 -5.54 -11.59 -30.05
C GLY A 102 -5.81 -12.62 -31.14
N SER A 103 -4.91 -12.75 -32.12
CA SER A 103 -5.00 -13.74 -33.18
C SER A 103 -3.66 -13.90 -33.90
N ASN A 104 -3.41 -15.08 -34.47
CA ASN A 104 -2.25 -15.29 -35.35
C ASN A 104 -2.29 -14.39 -36.60
N ARG A 105 -3.48 -13.99 -37.09
CA ARG A 105 -3.62 -13.06 -38.23
C ARG A 105 -3.15 -11.64 -37.92
N LEU A 106 -3.19 -11.24 -36.65
CA LEU A 106 -2.73 -9.91 -36.20
C LEU A 106 -1.21 -9.83 -36.05
N LYS A 107 -0.50 -10.95 -35.96
CA LYS A 107 0.95 -10.99 -35.74
C LYS A 107 1.74 -10.09 -36.69
N PRO A 108 1.49 -10.04 -38.01
CA PRO A 108 2.29 -9.19 -38.88
C PRO A 108 2.00 -7.69 -38.73
N TYR A 109 0.77 -7.31 -38.37
CA TYR A 109 0.41 -5.93 -38.03
C TYR A 109 1.12 -5.49 -36.75
N ILE A 110 1.08 -6.34 -35.73
CA ILE A 110 1.77 -6.15 -34.45
C ILE A 110 3.28 -6.06 -34.65
N ASN A 111 3.88 -6.97 -35.43
CA ASN A 111 5.31 -6.99 -35.72
C ASN A 111 5.76 -5.75 -36.50
N ALA A 112 5.00 -5.31 -37.52
CA ALA A 112 5.30 -4.09 -38.26
C ALA A 112 5.20 -2.84 -37.36
N ALA A 113 4.16 -2.74 -36.53
CA ALA A 113 4.02 -1.66 -35.56
C ALA A 113 5.14 -1.66 -34.50
N TYR A 114 5.55 -2.85 -34.03
CA TYR A 114 6.69 -3.03 -33.13
C TYR A 114 8.01 -2.58 -33.80
N ALA A 115 8.25 -3.01 -35.04
CA ALA A 115 9.47 -2.69 -35.78
C ALA A 115 9.61 -1.18 -36.03
N ALA A 116 8.56 -0.47 -36.45
CA ALA A 116 8.64 0.98 -36.65
C ALA A 116 8.76 1.77 -35.32
N LYS A 117 8.18 1.25 -34.24
CA LYS A 117 8.23 1.91 -32.92
C LYS A 117 9.54 1.70 -32.17
N PHE A 118 10.20 0.56 -32.36
CA PHE A 118 11.37 0.15 -31.57
C PHE A 118 12.64 -0.11 -32.40
N GLY A 119 12.55 -0.18 -33.74
CA GLY A 119 13.69 -0.37 -34.64
C GLY A 119 14.18 -1.81 -34.78
N GLU A 120 13.40 -2.81 -34.36
CA GLU A 120 13.78 -4.22 -34.35
C GLU A 120 12.75 -5.11 -35.06
N ASP A 121 13.18 -5.95 -35.99
CA ASP A 121 12.31 -6.90 -36.71
C ASP A 121 12.18 -8.26 -35.97
N GLN A 122 10.95 -8.74 -35.81
CA GLN A 122 10.57 -9.97 -35.09
C GLN A 122 10.47 -11.21 -36.01
N THR A 123 10.74 -11.08 -37.32
CA THR A 123 10.43 -12.08 -38.37
C THR A 123 11.04 -13.48 -38.19
N ASN A 124 12.15 -13.64 -37.46
CA ASN A 124 12.88 -14.92 -37.36
C ASN A 124 12.43 -15.87 -36.23
N SER A 125 11.15 -15.84 -35.84
CA SER A 125 10.58 -16.71 -34.79
C SER A 125 9.46 -17.65 -35.27
N GLN A 126 9.62 -18.23 -36.47
CA GLN A 126 8.75 -19.33 -36.89
C GLN A 126 8.96 -20.56 -35.97
N ASP A 127 7.87 -21.28 -35.70
CA ASP A 127 7.78 -22.45 -34.82
C ASP A 127 8.09 -22.26 -33.32
N THR A 128 7.57 -21.19 -32.72
CA THR A 128 7.40 -21.13 -31.26
C THR A 128 5.98 -20.74 -30.83
N PRO A 129 5.28 -21.54 -30.00
CA PRO A 129 4.02 -21.12 -29.37
C PRO A 129 4.33 -20.01 -28.36
N PHE A 130 3.53 -18.93 -28.37
CA PHE A 130 3.61 -17.75 -27.49
C PHE A 130 4.88 -17.66 -26.63
N VAL A 131 5.97 -17.19 -27.24
CA VAL A 131 7.23 -16.97 -26.52
C VAL A 131 6.98 -15.85 -25.51
N GLU A 132 7.07 -16.20 -24.22
CA GLU A 132 7.17 -15.22 -23.13
C GLU A 132 8.18 -14.13 -23.51
N PRO A 133 7.88 -12.84 -23.28
CA PRO A 133 8.72 -11.73 -23.74
C PRO A 133 10.17 -11.90 -23.27
N LYS A 134 11.05 -12.33 -24.19
CA LYS A 134 12.46 -12.60 -23.92
C LYS A 134 13.17 -11.30 -23.56
N ARG A 135 13.37 -11.08 -22.25
CA ARG A 135 14.15 -9.99 -21.67
C ARG A 135 13.92 -8.63 -22.34
N VAL A 136 12.66 -8.21 -22.40
CA VAL A 136 12.39 -6.77 -22.43
C VAL A 136 12.99 -6.20 -21.15
N ASN A 137 13.97 -5.30 -21.26
CA ASN A 137 14.40 -4.51 -20.10
C ASN A 137 13.15 -3.83 -19.55
N PRO A 138 12.80 -4.01 -18.26
CA PRO A 138 11.52 -3.56 -17.73
C PRO A 138 11.34 -2.09 -18.09
N THR A 139 10.16 -1.73 -18.61
CA THR A 139 9.78 -0.35 -18.90
C THR A 139 9.93 0.44 -17.60
N SER A 140 11.11 1.06 -17.46
CA SER A 140 11.54 1.58 -16.17
C SER A 140 10.52 2.60 -15.69
N GLY A 141 10.17 2.58 -14.40
CA GLY A 141 9.22 3.53 -13.84
C GLY A 141 9.64 5.00 -13.96
N ALA A 142 10.81 5.29 -14.53
CA ALA A 142 11.16 6.56 -15.18
C ALA A 142 10.07 7.08 -16.15
N SER A 143 9.32 6.22 -16.86
CA SER A 143 8.16 6.65 -17.66
C SER A 143 7.01 7.20 -16.81
N THR A 144 6.97 6.84 -15.53
CA THR A 144 6.04 7.34 -14.50
C THR A 144 6.66 8.42 -13.61
N ALA A 145 7.91 8.81 -13.84
CA ALA A 145 8.54 9.94 -13.15
C ALA A 145 7.89 11.25 -13.60
N HIS A 146 8.15 12.33 -12.87
CA HIS A 146 7.61 13.64 -13.22
C HIS A 146 8.17 14.14 -14.54
N LYS A 147 7.30 14.68 -15.39
CA LYS A 147 7.58 15.01 -16.79
C LYS A 147 8.03 16.45 -17.00
N SER A 148 7.94 17.30 -15.98
CA SER A 148 8.41 18.69 -16.00
C SER A 148 9.08 19.07 -14.69
N GLU A 149 9.97 20.07 -14.72
CA GLU A 149 10.64 20.57 -13.51
C GLU A 149 9.66 21.19 -12.50
N ALA A 150 8.55 21.76 -12.96
CA ALA A 150 7.49 22.30 -12.11
C ALA A 150 6.84 21.23 -11.22
N GLU A 151 6.69 19.99 -11.71
CA GLU A 151 6.16 18.88 -10.92
C GLU A 151 7.11 18.39 -9.83
N TYR A 152 8.42 18.60 -9.98
CA TYR A 152 9.41 18.22 -8.96
C TYR A 152 9.50 19.25 -7.81
N VAL A 153 8.91 20.43 -7.94
CA VAL A 153 8.98 21.51 -6.94
C VAL A 153 8.30 21.08 -5.65
N GLU A 154 9.02 21.24 -4.53
CA GLU A 154 8.50 21.03 -3.19
C GLU A 154 7.99 22.37 -2.63
N HIS A 155 6.75 22.37 -2.16
CA HIS A 155 6.07 23.51 -1.57
C HIS A 155 6.00 23.35 -0.04
N PHE A 156 6.00 24.48 0.66
CA PHE A 156 5.87 24.53 2.11
C PHE A 156 4.90 25.64 2.50
N ASP A 157 3.87 25.32 3.26
CA ASP A 157 2.96 26.32 3.82
C ASP A 157 3.70 27.14 4.89
N SER A 158 3.43 28.46 4.97
CA SER A 158 3.95 29.28 6.06
C SER A 158 3.38 28.80 7.41
N PRO A 159 4.08 29.02 8.55
CA PRO A 159 3.63 28.53 9.85
C PRO A 159 2.19 28.90 10.20
N GLU A 160 1.77 30.12 9.86
CA GLU A 160 0.42 30.64 10.12
C GLU A 160 -0.64 29.89 9.29
N VAL A 161 -0.38 29.73 7.99
CA VAL A 161 -1.24 28.99 7.06
C VAL A 161 -1.30 27.51 7.46
N PHE A 162 -0.16 26.90 7.77
CA PHE A 162 -0.09 25.53 8.24
C PHE A 162 -0.98 25.32 9.48
N GLN A 163 -0.87 26.16 10.51
CA GLN A 163 -1.69 26.04 11.70
C GLN A 163 -3.20 26.23 11.41
N GLN A 164 -3.58 27.17 10.54
CA GLN A 164 -4.97 27.32 10.11
C GLN A 164 -5.50 26.05 9.42
N LYS A 165 -4.71 25.45 8.51
CA LYS A 165 -5.09 24.21 7.81
C LYS A 165 -5.17 23.00 8.75
N ILE A 166 -4.28 22.89 9.74
CA ILE A 166 -4.35 21.82 10.76
C ILE A 166 -5.64 21.94 11.59
N LYS A 167 -6.03 23.15 12.01
CA LYS A 167 -7.30 23.36 12.72
C LYS A 167 -8.51 22.98 11.88
N GLN A 168 -8.50 23.35 10.59
CA GLN A 168 -9.58 22.98 9.68
C GLN A 168 -9.66 21.46 9.45
N LEU A 169 -8.51 20.79 9.33
CA LEU A 169 -8.43 19.33 9.23
C LEU A 169 -8.93 18.66 10.52
N ALA A 170 -8.49 19.11 11.69
CA ALA A 170 -8.93 18.56 12.98
C ALA A 170 -10.45 18.68 13.18
N GLN A 171 -11.05 19.80 12.74
CA GLN A 171 -12.51 19.95 12.74
C GLN A 171 -13.19 18.93 11.81
N TRP A 172 -12.71 18.77 10.57
CA TRP A 172 -13.30 17.78 9.66
C TRP A 172 -13.10 16.33 10.10
N VAL A 173 -11.98 16.01 10.77
CA VAL A 173 -11.76 14.68 11.38
C VAL A 173 -12.76 14.43 12.51
N LYS A 174 -13.05 15.45 13.35
CA LYS A 174 -14.09 15.37 14.40
C LYS A 174 -15.51 15.27 13.84
N ASP A 175 -15.79 15.91 12.70
CA ASP A 175 -17.11 15.93 12.05
C ASP A 175 -17.37 14.70 11.14
N SER A 176 -16.32 13.97 10.75
CA SER A 176 -16.38 12.86 9.81
C SER A 176 -17.00 11.61 10.46
N LYS A 177 -17.91 10.96 9.73
CA LYS A 177 -18.52 9.68 10.12
C LYS A 177 -17.78 8.50 9.51
N HIS A 178 -17.16 8.71 8.35
CA HIS A 178 -16.45 7.68 7.60
C HIS A 178 -15.15 8.23 7.01
N MET A 179 -14.18 8.50 7.88
CA MET A 179 -12.85 8.92 7.46
C MET A 179 -12.08 7.73 6.88
N ILE A 180 -11.46 7.91 5.72
CA ILE A 180 -10.44 7.02 5.19
C ILE A 180 -9.10 7.75 5.06
N ALA A 181 -8.02 6.99 5.05
CA ALA A 181 -6.69 7.49 4.72
C ALA A 181 -6.16 6.79 3.46
N PHE A 182 -5.43 7.53 2.62
CA PHE A 182 -4.79 7.00 1.42
C PHE A 182 -3.29 7.32 1.45
N THR A 183 -2.42 6.33 1.60
CA THR A 183 -0.98 6.56 1.83
C THR A 183 -0.09 6.10 0.69
N GLY A 184 0.88 6.94 0.32
CA GLY A 184 2.00 6.60 -0.56
C GLY A 184 3.36 6.71 0.14
N ALA A 185 4.44 6.47 -0.62
CA ALA A 185 5.79 6.28 -0.07
C ALA A 185 6.31 7.44 0.78
N GLY A 186 5.76 8.65 0.60
CA GLY A 186 6.08 9.85 1.39
C GLY A 186 5.91 9.66 2.90
N VAL A 187 4.93 8.85 3.36
CA VAL A 187 4.73 8.61 4.81
C VAL A 187 5.86 7.77 5.44
N SER A 188 6.63 7.08 4.62
CA SER A 188 7.75 6.22 5.03
C SER A 188 9.12 6.90 4.91
N THR A 189 9.19 8.11 4.33
CA THR A 189 10.47 8.81 4.08
C THR A 189 11.26 9.15 5.34
N SER A 190 10.59 9.57 6.42
CA SER A 190 11.23 9.82 7.72
C SER A 190 11.78 8.56 8.41
N THR A 191 11.37 7.37 7.99
CA THR A 191 11.87 6.09 8.53
C THR A 191 13.24 5.69 7.95
N GLY A 192 13.62 6.30 6.81
CA GLY A 192 14.79 5.94 6.01
C GLY A 192 14.45 5.14 4.74
N ILE A 193 13.17 4.97 4.39
CA ILE A 193 12.76 4.34 3.13
C ILE A 193 12.59 5.45 2.07
N PRO A 194 13.38 5.45 0.98
CA PRO A 194 13.26 6.48 -0.06
C PRO A 194 11.92 6.37 -0.80
N ASP A 195 11.41 7.51 -1.24
CA ASP A 195 10.23 7.58 -2.09
C ASP A 195 10.54 7.17 -3.55
N PHE A 196 9.54 7.34 -4.43
CA PHE A 196 9.65 7.04 -5.85
C PHE A 196 9.93 8.26 -6.75
N ARG A 197 9.48 9.47 -6.39
CA ARG A 197 9.35 10.62 -7.32
C ARG A 197 9.85 11.97 -6.79
N SER A 198 10.35 12.06 -5.55
CA SER A 198 10.96 13.29 -5.04
C SER A 198 12.14 13.73 -5.92
N GLY A 199 12.27 15.04 -6.11
CA GLY A 199 13.22 15.64 -7.05
C GLY A 199 14.68 15.45 -6.66
N LEU A 200 15.61 15.73 -7.59
CA LEU A 200 17.05 15.62 -7.34
C LEU A 200 17.57 16.53 -6.20
N ASN A 201 16.84 17.61 -5.90
CA ASN A 201 17.15 18.60 -4.87
C ASN A 201 16.15 18.57 -3.69
N THR A 202 15.49 17.42 -3.46
CA THR A 202 14.51 17.24 -2.38
C THR A 202 15.08 17.56 -0.99
N VAL A 203 14.24 18.05 -0.08
CA VAL A 203 14.58 18.23 1.34
C VAL A 203 14.70 16.91 2.12
N LEU A 204 14.23 15.79 1.56
CA LEU A 204 14.16 14.51 2.26
C LEU A 204 15.55 13.92 2.53
N GLU A 205 15.78 13.43 3.75
CA GLU A 205 17.07 12.84 4.16
C GLU A 205 17.40 11.54 3.40
N THR A 206 16.39 10.86 2.86
CA THR A 206 16.53 9.69 1.96
C THR A 206 17.05 10.07 0.57
N GLY A 207 17.13 11.36 0.26
CA GLY A 207 17.44 11.88 -1.07
C GLY A 207 16.37 11.57 -2.10
N ALA A 208 16.72 11.81 -3.37
CA ALA A 208 15.80 11.71 -4.49
C ALA A 208 15.15 10.34 -4.68
N GLY A 209 13.94 10.37 -5.24
CA GLY A 209 13.10 9.21 -5.46
C GLY A 209 13.70 8.19 -6.42
N ALA A 210 13.34 6.92 -6.24
CA ALA A 210 13.89 5.81 -7.02
C ALA A 210 13.72 5.96 -8.54
N TRP A 211 12.54 6.39 -9.01
CA TRP A 211 12.30 6.64 -10.44
C TRP A 211 12.94 7.94 -10.92
N THR A 212 13.02 8.99 -10.09
CA THR A 212 13.76 10.22 -10.40
C THR A 212 15.23 9.93 -10.67
N LEU A 213 15.86 9.13 -9.81
CA LEU A 213 17.27 8.70 -9.95
C LEU A 213 17.47 7.83 -11.19
N SER A 214 16.56 6.88 -11.44
CA SER A 214 16.56 6.03 -12.63
C SER A 214 16.46 6.85 -13.92
N ALA A 215 15.49 7.77 -14.00
CA ALA A 215 15.29 8.67 -15.14
C ALA A 215 16.52 9.57 -15.38
N ALA A 216 17.08 10.13 -14.30
CA ALA A 216 18.27 10.97 -14.36
C ALA A 216 19.59 10.18 -14.58
N LYS A 217 19.53 8.84 -14.66
CA LYS A 217 20.69 7.93 -14.71
C LYS A 217 21.73 8.20 -13.59
N LYS A 218 21.24 8.56 -12.40
CA LYS A 218 22.06 8.88 -11.21
C LYS A 218 21.92 7.80 -10.14
N SER A 219 23.01 7.51 -9.44
CA SER A 219 22.96 6.75 -8.19
C SER A 219 22.51 7.63 -7.03
N ARG A 220 21.99 7.00 -5.97
CA ARG A 220 21.64 7.71 -4.73
C ARG A 220 22.91 8.20 -4.03
N SER A 221 22.86 9.41 -3.48
CA SER A 221 23.97 10.00 -2.72
C SER A 221 24.35 9.14 -1.52
N SER A 222 25.64 8.94 -1.27
CA SER A 222 26.16 8.25 -0.08
C SER A 222 25.86 9.00 1.24
N LYS A 223 25.40 10.25 1.16
CA LYS A 223 24.92 11.03 2.32
C LYS A 223 23.43 10.78 2.64
N ALA A 224 22.70 10.08 1.79
CA ALA A 224 21.29 9.78 2.02
C ALA A 224 21.13 8.76 3.16
N LYS A 225 20.25 9.05 4.12
CA LYS A 225 19.94 8.16 5.23
C LYS A 225 18.93 7.10 4.78
N VAL A 226 19.43 6.05 4.15
CA VAL A 226 18.60 4.91 3.71
C VAL A 226 18.72 3.75 4.71
N LYS A 227 17.59 3.10 5.00
CA LYS A 227 17.51 1.84 5.76
C LYS A 227 16.85 0.75 4.92
N SER A 228 17.11 -0.51 5.28
CA SER A 228 16.27 -1.62 4.82
C SER A 228 14.85 -1.48 5.37
N THR A 229 13.82 -1.84 4.60
CA THR A 229 12.44 -1.84 5.09
C THR A 229 12.27 -2.76 6.30
N LEU A 230 13.01 -3.87 6.38
CA LEU A 230 13.02 -4.77 7.56
C LEU A 230 13.47 -4.08 8.86
N GLN A 231 14.33 -3.05 8.75
CA GLN A 231 14.90 -2.31 9.89
C GLN A 231 14.25 -0.92 10.09
N ALA A 232 13.32 -0.55 9.22
CA ALA A 232 12.55 0.69 9.36
C ALA A 232 11.57 0.54 10.54
N LEU A 233 11.48 1.58 11.37
CA LEU A 233 10.43 1.71 12.37
C LEU A 233 9.25 2.48 11.75
N PRO A 234 7.99 2.17 12.10
CA PRO A 234 6.84 2.99 11.70
C PRO A 234 7.04 4.47 12.06
N SER A 235 6.72 5.37 11.13
CA SER A 235 6.82 6.82 11.37
C SER A 235 5.73 7.33 12.32
N LYS A 236 5.83 8.60 12.75
CA LYS A 236 4.77 9.21 13.56
C LYS A 236 3.44 9.27 12.79
N THR A 237 3.47 9.33 11.46
CA THR A 237 2.29 9.19 10.60
C THR A 237 1.64 7.81 10.75
N HIS A 238 2.43 6.72 10.69
CA HIS A 238 1.90 5.36 10.87
C HIS A 238 1.27 5.17 12.26
N MET A 239 1.98 5.55 13.33
CA MET A 239 1.48 5.40 14.70
C MET A 239 0.27 6.30 15.00
N ALA A 240 0.15 7.47 14.35
CA ALA A 240 -1.04 8.30 14.45
C ALA A 240 -2.26 7.65 13.78
N LEU A 241 -2.07 7.01 12.62
CA LEU A 241 -3.14 6.25 11.95
C LEU A 241 -3.58 5.05 12.80
N VAL A 242 -2.66 4.36 13.50
CA VAL A 242 -2.99 3.29 14.47
C VAL A 242 -3.90 3.81 15.57
N GLN A 243 -3.62 4.99 16.12
CA GLN A 243 -4.47 5.55 17.16
C GLN A 243 -5.84 5.99 16.64
N LEU A 244 -5.90 6.65 15.48
CA LEU A 244 -7.17 7.03 14.86
C LEU A 244 -8.04 5.82 14.49
N GLU A 245 -7.43 4.67 14.18
CA GLU A 245 -8.12 3.40 13.95
C GLU A 245 -8.70 2.83 15.25
N ARG A 246 -7.89 2.77 16.32
CA ARG A 246 -8.31 2.35 17.68
C ARG A 246 -9.42 3.22 18.29
N ASP A 247 -9.40 4.52 18.01
CA ASP A 247 -10.44 5.47 18.41
C ASP A 247 -11.70 5.37 17.53
N GLY A 248 -11.69 4.49 16.51
CA GLY A 248 -12.78 4.27 15.58
C GLY A 248 -13.03 5.44 14.62
N ILE A 249 -12.09 6.39 14.51
CA ILE A 249 -12.18 7.55 13.62
C ILE A 249 -11.82 7.12 12.19
N LEU A 250 -10.66 6.49 12.02
CA LEU A 250 -10.21 5.93 10.75
C LEU A 250 -10.97 4.63 10.46
N LYS A 251 -11.84 4.64 9.44
CA LYS A 251 -12.65 3.48 9.03
C LYS A 251 -11.98 2.56 8.02
N HIS A 252 -10.93 3.05 7.33
CA HIS A 252 -10.12 2.25 6.42
C HIS A 252 -8.82 2.96 6.04
N LEU A 253 -7.77 2.18 5.84
CA LEU A 253 -6.50 2.63 5.32
C LEU A 253 -6.23 1.98 3.96
N ILE A 254 -6.07 2.80 2.92
CA ILE A 254 -5.73 2.37 1.58
C ILE A 254 -4.26 2.70 1.34
N SER A 255 -3.43 1.69 1.06
CA SER A 255 -1.98 1.86 0.96
C SER A 255 -1.44 1.47 -0.41
N GLN A 256 -0.58 2.32 -0.96
CA GLN A 256 0.25 2.03 -2.14
C GLN A 256 1.65 1.50 -1.77
N ASN A 257 1.95 1.36 -0.47
CA ASN A 257 3.29 1.04 0.02
C ASN A 257 3.47 -0.45 0.23
N CYS A 258 4.59 -0.98 -0.27
CA CYS A 258 4.98 -2.39 -0.10
C CYS A 258 5.94 -2.63 1.08
N ASP A 259 6.23 -1.61 1.89
CA ASP A 259 7.20 -1.69 2.99
C ASP A 259 6.68 -2.45 4.23
N GLY A 260 5.38 -2.78 4.25
CA GLY A 260 4.71 -3.52 5.31
C GLY A 260 4.62 -2.76 6.64
N LEU A 261 4.92 -1.46 6.68
CA LEU A 261 4.98 -0.70 7.93
C LEU A 261 3.62 -0.50 8.59
N HIS A 262 2.51 -0.46 7.85
CA HIS A 262 1.16 -0.37 8.43
C HIS A 262 0.75 -1.65 9.17
N ARG A 263 0.90 -2.83 8.55
CA ARG A 263 0.71 -4.13 9.23
C ARG A 263 1.61 -4.22 10.46
N ARG A 264 2.89 -3.84 10.32
CA ARG A 264 3.88 -3.90 11.41
C ARG A 264 3.64 -2.87 12.51
N SER A 265 2.98 -1.74 12.25
CA SER A 265 2.63 -0.76 13.28
C SER A 265 1.45 -1.18 14.15
N GLY A 266 0.71 -2.20 13.73
CA GLY A 266 -0.47 -2.71 14.42
C GLY A 266 -1.81 -2.29 13.82
N ILE A 267 -1.85 -1.78 12.57
CA ILE A 267 -3.11 -1.64 11.84
C ILE A 267 -3.65 -3.06 11.56
N PRO A 268 -4.90 -3.39 11.96
CA PRO A 268 -5.43 -4.72 11.75
C PRO A 268 -5.68 -5.00 10.25
N PRO A 269 -5.58 -6.27 9.80
CA PRO A 269 -5.69 -6.61 8.38
C PRO A 269 -7.02 -6.17 7.73
N HIS A 270 -8.13 -6.26 8.47
CA HIS A 270 -9.46 -5.90 7.95
C HIS A 270 -9.67 -4.39 7.73
N SER A 271 -8.87 -3.54 8.40
CA SER A 271 -8.91 -2.07 8.24
C SER A 271 -7.90 -1.56 7.20
N LEU A 272 -7.27 -2.44 6.40
CA LEU A 272 -6.17 -2.10 5.50
C LEU A 272 -6.25 -2.79 4.12
N SER A 273 -6.19 -1.99 3.07
CA SER A 273 -6.00 -2.47 1.68
C SER A 273 -4.58 -2.18 1.17
N GLU A 274 -3.73 -3.20 1.08
CA GLU A 274 -2.37 -3.12 0.53
C GLU A 274 -2.39 -3.29 -1.01
N LEU A 275 -2.76 -2.23 -1.73
CA LEU A 275 -3.08 -2.27 -3.17
C LEU A 275 -1.93 -2.69 -4.11
N HIS A 276 -0.67 -2.55 -3.67
CA HIS A 276 0.51 -3.00 -4.44
C HIS A 276 1.21 -4.20 -3.79
N GLY A 277 0.54 -4.85 -2.83
CA GLY A 277 1.11 -5.92 -2.02
C GLY A 277 2.14 -5.44 -1.01
N ASN A 278 2.78 -6.39 -0.33
CA ASN A 278 3.64 -6.18 0.83
C ASN A 278 4.87 -7.11 0.75
N THR A 279 6.07 -6.53 0.85
CA THR A 279 7.36 -7.26 0.68
C THR A 279 7.59 -8.35 1.72
N ASN A 280 6.84 -8.34 2.82
CA ASN A 280 6.91 -9.27 3.93
C ASN A 280 5.75 -10.26 3.97
N LEU A 281 4.79 -10.18 3.03
CA LEU A 281 3.58 -11.01 2.99
C LEU A 281 3.70 -12.10 1.92
N GLU A 282 3.27 -13.32 2.26
CA GLU A 282 3.01 -14.38 1.29
C GLU A 282 1.64 -15.04 1.57
N ILE A 283 0.98 -15.52 0.52
CA ILE A 283 -0.40 -16.04 0.55
C ILE A 283 -0.44 -17.43 -0.06
N CYS A 284 -1.26 -18.33 0.52
CA CYS A 284 -1.47 -19.66 -0.04
C CYS A 284 -2.43 -19.65 -1.24
N VAL A 285 -1.99 -20.18 -2.38
CA VAL A 285 -2.79 -20.27 -3.62
C VAL A 285 -3.99 -21.24 -3.59
N LYS A 286 -4.26 -21.90 -2.45
CA LYS A 286 -5.35 -22.88 -2.29
C LYS A 286 -6.38 -22.51 -1.22
N CYS A 287 -5.93 -21.89 -0.13
CA CYS A 287 -6.79 -21.59 1.03
C CYS A 287 -6.60 -20.16 1.54
N GLU A 288 -5.93 -19.31 0.75
CA GLU A 288 -5.78 -17.85 0.92
C GLU A 288 -5.19 -17.38 2.26
N LYS A 289 -4.74 -18.32 3.10
CA LYS A 289 -4.05 -18.04 4.35
C LYS A 289 -2.83 -17.16 4.10
N GLU A 290 -2.88 -15.98 4.69
CA GLU A 290 -1.79 -15.03 4.80
C GLU A 290 -0.70 -15.51 5.76
N TYR A 291 0.54 -15.15 5.46
CA TYR A 291 1.71 -15.35 6.29
C TYR A 291 2.57 -14.08 6.26
N MET A 292 2.52 -13.28 7.34
CA MET A 292 3.48 -12.20 7.53
C MET A 292 4.83 -12.76 7.98
N ARG A 293 5.92 -12.24 7.40
CA ARG A 293 7.29 -12.69 7.66
C ARG A 293 8.18 -11.54 8.10
N ASP A 294 9.11 -11.84 9.00
CA ASP A 294 10.19 -10.93 9.39
C ASP A 294 11.33 -10.86 8.34
N HIS A 295 11.10 -11.31 7.11
CA HIS A 295 12.02 -11.27 5.97
C HIS A 295 11.26 -11.04 4.67
N HIS A 296 11.96 -10.64 3.60
CA HIS A 296 11.33 -10.48 2.29
C HIS A 296 10.87 -11.83 1.72
N THR A 297 9.61 -11.93 1.33
CA THR A 297 9.00 -13.21 0.93
C THR A 297 9.41 -13.66 -0.46
N ARG A 298 9.65 -12.71 -1.37
CA ARG A 298 10.03 -12.94 -2.77
C ARG A 298 11.44 -13.50 -2.89
N ASN A 299 11.54 -14.69 -3.48
CA ASN A 299 12.79 -15.41 -3.74
C ASN A 299 13.11 -15.57 -5.25
N ALA A 300 12.20 -15.16 -6.14
CA ALA A 300 12.28 -15.48 -7.55
C ALA A 300 13.24 -14.57 -8.34
N ILE A 301 13.90 -15.16 -9.35
CA ILE A 301 14.78 -14.49 -10.30
C ILE A 301 13.96 -13.83 -11.43
N HIS A 302 12.81 -14.42 -11.77
CA HIS A 302 11.89 -13.92 -12.80
C HIS A 302 10.80 -13.07 -12.15
N TYR A 303 10.49 -11.91 -12.72
CA TYR A 303 9.61 -10.94 -12.04
C TYR A 303 8.15 -11.42 -11.94
N LEU A 304 7.64 -12.17 -12.92
CA LEU A 304 6.29 -12.74 -12.89
C LEU A 304 6.19 -14.10 -12.14
N ASP A 305 7.30 -14.63 -11.63
CA ASP A 305 7.23 -15.80 -10.75
C ASP A 305 7.12 -15.34 -9.30
N HIS A 306 5.91 -15.43 -8.75
CA HIS A 306 5.66 -15.07 -7.34
C HIS A 306 5.90 -16.22 -6.38
N ARG A 307 6.29 -17.42 -6.85
CA ARG A 307 6.48 -18.58 -5.97
C ARG A 307 7.62 -18.31 -4.97
N THR A 308 7.31 -18.42 -3.68
CA THR A 308 8.33 -18.20 -2.64
C THR A 308 9.18 -19.44 -2.34
N GLY A 309 8.78 -20.60 -2.88
CA GLY A 309 9.36 -21.91 -2.59
C GLY A 309 8.86 -22.54 -1.29
N ARG A 310 8.00 -21.84 -0.53
CA ARG A 310 7.41 -22.34 0.72
C ARG A 310 6.01 -22.93 0.49
N MET A 311 5.56 -23.75 1.44
CA MET A 311 4.26 -24.44 1.42
C MET A 311 3.41 -24.02 2.62
N CYS A 312 2.10 -24.00 2.42
CA CYS A 312 1.12 -23.70 3.46
C CYS A 312 1.13 -24.74 4.58
N THR A 313 1.23 -24.24 5.81
CA THR A 313 1.26 -25.02 7.05
C THR A 313 -0.12 -25.40 7.58
N VAL A 314 -1.21 -24.86 7.00
CA VAL A 314 -2.59 -25.24 7.36
C VAL A 314 -2.78 -26.73 7.11
N LYS A 315 -3.21 -27.45 8.15
CA LYS A 315 -3.35 -28.92 8.15
C LYS A 315 -4.25 -29.37 7.01
N GLY A 316 -3.69 -30.12 6.06
CA GLY A 316 -4.40 -30.67 4.90
C GLY A 316 -4.31 -29.83 3.62
N CYS A 317 -3.84 -28.59 3.66
CA CYS A 317 -3.78 -27.73 2.48
C CYS A 317 -2.56 -28.04 1.57
N GLN A 318 -1.35 -27.91 2.12
CA GLN A 318 -0.06 -28.03 1.39
C GLN A 318 -0.03 -27.27 0.06
N GLY A 319 -0.75 -26.13 -0.05
CA GLY A 319 -0.67 -25.26 -1.22
C GLY A 319 0.63 -24.48 -1.27
N ALA A 320 1.14 -24.20 -2.47
CA ALA A 320 2.29 -23.32 -2.64
C ALA A 320 1.98 -21.91 -2.10
N LEU A 321 3.00 -21.25 -1.55
CA LEU A 321 2.92 -19.85 -1.16
C LEU A 321 3.45 -18.94 -2.28
N LYS A 322 2.78 -17.81 -2.50
CA LYS A 322 3.20 -16.75 -3.41
C LYS A 322 3.43 -15.44 -2.65
N ASP A 323 4.42 -14.64 -3.04
CA ASP A 323 4.48 -13.24 -2.58
C ASP A 323 3.35 -12.41 -3.20
N THR A 324 3.14 -11.21 -2.65
CA THR A 324 2.01 -10.35 -3.00
C THR A 324 2.39 -9.13 -3.85
N ILE A 325 3.67 -8.96 -4.18
CA ILE A 325 4.17 -7.73 -4.82
C ILE A 325 3.60 -7.59 -6.23
N ILE A 326 2.96 -6.47 -6.52
CA ILE A 326 2.44 -6.18 -7.86
C ILE A 326 3.54 -5.54 -8.71
N ASN A 327 3.92 -6.20 -9.81
CA ASN A 327 4.81 -5.62 -10.81
C ASN A 327 4.02 -4.73 -11.80
N PHE A 328 4.74 -3.98 -12.65
CA PHE A 328 4.09 -3.35 -13.81
C PHE A 328 3.49 -4.43 -14.73
N THR A 329 2.37 -4.08 -15.38
CA THR A 329 1.51 -4.96 -16.21
C THR A 329 0.73 -6.05 -15.47
N GLU A 330 0.75 -6.07 -14.13
CA GLU A 330 -0.13 -6.94 -13.35
C GLU A 330 -1.34 -6.18 -12.81
N ASN A 331 -2.45 -6.89 -12.61
CA ASN A 331 -3.65 -6.34 -11.99
C ASN A 331 -3.44 -6.16 -10.48
N LEU A 332 -4.12 -5.17 -9.89
CA LEU A 332 -4.16 -5.04 -8.44
C LEU A 332 -4.96 -6.21 -7.83
N PRO A 333 -4.68 -6.62 -6.58
CA PRO A 333 -5.42 -7.70 -5.94
C PRO A 333 -6.89 -7.30 -5.77
N GLU A 334 -7.78 -8.16 -6.24
CA GLU A 334 -9.23 -7.92 -6.36
C GLU A 334 -9.85 -7.49 -5.03
N LYS A 335 -9.74 -8.32 -3.99
CA LYS A 335 -10.36 -8.04 -2.69
C LYS A 335 -9.90 -6.71 -2.04
N PRO A 336 -8.59 -6.41 -1.92
CA PRO A 336 -8.15 -5.08 -1.46
C PRO A 336 -8.63 -3.91 -2.33
N LEU A 337 -8.80 -4.11 -3.65
CA LEU A 337 -9.33 -3.09 -4.55
C LEU A 337 -10.84 -2.86 -4.31
N GLU A 338 -11.63 -3.92 -4.24
CA GLU A 338 -13.07 -3.86 -3.92
C GLU A 338 -13.33 -3.16 -2.57
N ASP A 339 -12.56 -3.51 -1.54
CA ASP A 339 -12.67 -2.89 -0.22
C ASP A 339 -12.28 -1.41 -0.26
N SER A 340 -11.22 -1.06 -1.01
CA SER A 340 -10.83 0.34 -1.25
C SER A 340 -11.94 1.14 -1.92
N GLU A 341 -12.59 0.59 -2.96
CA GLU A 341 -13.72 1.23 -3.63
C GLU A 341 -14.95 1.35 -2.71
N SER A 342 -15.27 0.29 -1.99
CA SER A 342 -16.39 0.20 -1.04
C SER A 342 -16.26 1.25 0.06
N HIS A 343 -15.06 1.45 0.62
CA HIS A 343 -14.81 2.46 1.63
C HIS A 343 -14.69 3.88 1.03
N SER A 344 -14.17 4.05 -0.18
CA SER A 344 -14.16 5.36 -0.88
C SER A 344 -15.56 5.86 -1.19
N LYS A 345 -16.46 4.99 -1.68
CA LYS A 345 -17.88 5.33 -1.97
C LYS A 345 -18.66 5.76 -0.71
N LYS A 346 -18.23 5.31 0.48
CA LYS A 346 -18.83 5.65 1.79
C LYS A 346 -18.23 6.90 2.44
N ALA A 347 -17.03 7.32 2.03
CA ALA A 347 -16.24 8.29 2.77
C ALA A 347 -16.77 9.73 2.66
N ASP A 348 -16.87 10.41 3.79
CA ASP A 348 -17.10 11.85 3.87
C ASP A 348 -15.78 12.64 4.06
N LEU A 349 -14.67 11.96 4.37
CA LEU A 349 -13.33 12.52 4.45
C LEU A 349 -12.28 11.50 3.95
N CYS A 350 -11.45 11.90 2.99
CA CYS A 350 -10.26 11.17 2.59
C CYS A 350 -9.00 11.98 2.87
N LEU A 351 -8.13 11.46 3.73
CA LEU A 351 -6.81 12.03 4.01
C LEU A 351 -5.74 11.33 3.17
N ALA A 352 -5.44 11.90 2.00
CA ALA A 352 -4.40 11.40 1.10
C ALA A 352 -3.02 11.95 1.51
N MET A 353 -2.08 11.08 1.89
CA MET A 353 -0.78 11.46 2.45
C MET A 353 0.40 10.84 1.70
N GLY A 354 1.39 11.67 1.37
CA GLY A 354 2.68 11.21 0.84
C GLY A 354 2.60 10.44 -0.48
N SER A 355 1.55 10.66 -1.28
CA SER A 355 1.43 10.09 -2.62
C SER A 355 1.38 11.17 -3.69
N SER A 356 2.04 10.89 -4.81
CA SER A 356 1.94 11.67 -6.04
C SER A 356 0.58 11.55 -6.75
N LEU A 357 -0.30 10.63 -6.34
CA LEU A 357 -1.65 10.38 -6.88
C LEU A 357 -1.70 10.19 -8.42
N ARG A 358 -0.74 9.41 -8.96
CA ARG A 358 -0.57 9.17 -10.41
C ARG A 358 -0.82 7.74 -10.88
N VAL A 359 -0.81 6.77 -9.98
CA VAL A 359 -0.91 5.34 -10.32
C VAL A 359 -2.37 4.91 -10.20
N THR A 360 -3.02 4.71 -11.34
CA THR A 360 -4.37 4.16 -11.46
C THR A 360 -4.30 2.61 -11.55
N PRO A 361 -5.30 1.87 -11.03
CA PRO A 361 -6.56 2.35 -10.47
C PRO A 361 -6.49 2.88 -9.02
N ALA A 362 -5.39 2.68 -8.29
CA ALA A 362 -5.28 3.12 -6.89
C ALA A 362 -5.58 4.62 -6.66
N ALA A 363 -5.15 5.51 -7.57
CA ALA A 363 -5.44 6.95 -7.49
C ALA A 363 -6.93 7.31 -7.68
N LEU A 364 -7.77 6.38 -8.16
CA LEU A 364 -9.22 6.60 -8.28
C LEU A 364 -9.90 6.68 -6.90
N MET A 365 -9.32 6.06 -5.86
CA MET A 365 -9.90 6.02 -4.50
C MET A 365 -10.04 7.42 -3.88
N PRO A 366 -8.98 8.26 -3.80
CA PRO A 366 -9.14 9.65 -3.37
C PRO A 366 -9.89 10.53 -4.39
N GLU A 367 -9.86 10.19 -5.68
CA GLU A 367 -10.58 10.93 -6.73
C GLU A 367 -12.11 10.79 -6.58
N GLU A 368 -12.61 9.58 -6.29
CA GLU A 368 -14.01 9.30 -5.98
C GLU A 368 -14.52 10.19 -4.84
N VAL A 369 -13.76 10.26 -3.74
CA VAL A 369 -14.11 11.09 -2.58
C VAL A 369 -14.03 12.59 -2.90
N GLY A 370 -13.04 13.03 -3.67
CA GLY A 370 -12.90 14.43 -4.09
C GLY A 370 -13.95 14.90 -5.08
N ARG A 371 -14.56 13.99 -5.85
CA ARG A 371 -15.67 14.28 -6.78
C ARG A 371 -17.06 14.15 -6.12
N SER A 372 -17.16 13.45 -4.98
CA SER A 372 -18.40 13.31 -4.23
C SER A 372 -18.88 14.65 -3.65
N ARG A 373 -20.19 14.94 -3.75
CA ARG A 373 -20.79 16.18 -3.22
C ARG A 373 -20.69 16.31 -1.69
N SER A 374 -20.57 15.18 -0.99
CA SER A 374 -20.44 15.12 0.48
C SER A 374 -19.05 14.72 0.94
N GLY A 375 -18.16 14.34 0.03
CA GLY A 375 -16.79 13.96 0.32
C GLY A 375 -15.88 15.18 0.45
N ARG A 376 -14.87 15.08 1.32
CA ARG A 376 -13.76 16.05 1.39
C ARG A 376 -12.45 15.33 1.10
N LEU A 377 -11.75 15.74 0.04
CA LEU A 377 -10.39 15.27 -0.22
C LEU A 377 -9.38 16.23 0.39
N VAL A 378 -8.57 15.73 1.32
CA VAL A 378 -7.43 16.44 1.89
C VAL A 378 -6.15 15.81 1.37
N ILE A 379 -5.30 16.61 0.70
CA ILE A 379 -4.01 16.15 0.17
C ILE A 379 -2.88 16.73 1.01
N VAL A 380 -2.06 15.85 1.58
CA VAL A 380 -0.84 16.17 2.33
C VAL A 380 0.36 15.67 1.54
N ASN A 381 1.02 16.56 0.81
CA ASN A 381 2.19 16.23 0.01
C ASN A 381 3.10 17.46 -0.20
N LEU A 382 4.40 17.25 -0.37
CA LEU A 382 5.33 18.35 -0.69
C LEU A 382 5.18 18.80 -2.15
N GLN A 383 5.00 17.86 -3.07
CA GLN A 383 4.91 18.10 -4.51
C GLN A 383 3.44 18.21 -4.96
N SER A 384 3.20 18.88 -6.08
CA SER A 384 1.85 18.97 -6.67
C SER A 384 1.38 17.63 -7.27
N THR A 385 0.08 17.36 -7.17
CA THR A 385 -0.58 16.10 -7.57
C THR A 385 -1.63 16.34 -8.67
N PRO A 386 -1.98 15.35 -9.50
CA PRO A 386 -3.04 15.50 -10.50
C PRO A 386 -4.40 15.88 -9.90
N LEU A 387 -4.68 15.46 -8.66
CA LEU A 387 -5.98 15.66 -7.99
C LEU A 387 -6.05 16.97 -7.18
N ASP A 388 -5.01 17.81 -7.24
CA ASP A 388 -4.95 19.09 -6.53
C ASP A 388 -6.14 20.02 -6.82
N HIS A 389 -6.76 19.88 -7.99
CA HIS A 389 -7.87 20.71 -8.47
C HIS A 389 -9.25 20.30 -7.91
N ILE A 390 -9.38 19.09 -7.34
CA ILE A 390 -10.58 18.60 -6.63
C ILE A 390 -10.35 18.48 -5.12
N ALA A 391 -9.15 18.78 -4.63
CA ALA A 391 -8.84 18.76 -3.21
C ALA A 391 -9.55 19.91 -2.48
N THR A 392 -10.39 19.56 -1.49
CA THR A 392 -11.02 20.53 -0.58
C THR A 392 -9.97 21.26 0.27
N LEU A 393 -8.84 20.62 0.55
CA LEU A 393 -7.71 21.19 1.26
C LEU A 393 -6.39 20.55 0.79
N ARG A 394 -5.38 21.38 0.54
CA ARG A 394 -4.00 20.95 0.31
C ARG A 394 -3.12 21.44 1.44
N ILE A 395 -2.32 20.57 2.06
CA ILE A 395 -1.34 20.92 3.09
C ILE A 395 0.06 20.59 2.57
N ASN A 396 0.89 21.61 2.37
CA ASN A 396 2.23 21.47 1.83
C ASN A 396 3.22 21.38 3.00
N ALA A 397 3.44 20.16 3.50
CA ALA A 397 4.30 19.89 4.64
C ALA A 397 4.71 18.40 4.71
N LEU A 398 5.69 18.09 5.56
CA LEU A 398 6.05 16.71 5.90
C LEU A 398 4.88 16.00 6.62
N CYS A 399 4.59 14.75 6.25
CA CYS A 399 3.47 13.98 6.77
C CYS A 399 3.50 13.86 8.31
N ASP A 400 4.67 13.57 8.89
CA ASP A 400 4.83 13.46 10.35
C ASP A 400 4.53 14.79 11.06
N ASN A 401 4.90 15.94 10.48
CA ASN A 401 4.58 17.24 11.07
C ASN A 401 3.07 17.50 11.06
N VAL A 402 2.38 17.07 9.99
CA VAL A 402 0.92 17.18 9.89
C VAL A 402 0.24 16.28 10.92
N MET A 403 0.62 15.01 11.02
CA MET A 403 -0.02 14.10 11.99
C MET A 403 0.28 14.49 13.43
N VAL A 404 1.50 14.90 13.77
CA VAL A 404 1.83 15.39 15.13
C VAL A 404 1.01 16.63 15.48
N ALA A 405 0.83 17.57 14.55
CA ALA A 405 0.02 18.77 14.79
C ALA A 405 -1.49 18.46 14.84
N LEU A 406 -1.98 17.56 13.97
CA LEU A 406 -3.37 17.10 13.96
C LEU A 406 -3.74 16.40 15.27
N MET A 407 -2.98 15.37 15.66
CA MET A 407 -3.23 14.59 16.88
C MET A 407 -3.23 15.49 18.13
N LYS A 408 -2.35 16.50 18.17
CA LYS A 408 -2.37 17.53 19.22
C LYS A 408 -3.66 18.38 19.23
N GLU A 409 -4.21 18.76 18.07
CA GLU A 409 -5.46 19.53 17.98
C GLU A 409 -6.72 18.64 18.21
N LEU A 410 -6.56 17.32 18.08
CA LEU A 410 -7.54 16.31 18.50
C LEU A 410 -7.48 15.98 20.00
N ASP A 411 -6.45 16.45 20.72
CA ASP A 411 -6.11 16.06 22.10
C ASP A 411 -5.87 14.55 22.26
N THR A 412 -5.16 13.96 21.29
CA THR A 412 -4.90 12.52 21.18
C THR A 412 -3.39 12.26 21.17
N GLU A 413 -2.91 11.32 22.00
CA GLU A 413 -1.50 10.93 22.02
C GLU A 413 -1.15 10.05 20.81
N ILE A 414 0.07 10.19 20.27
CA ILE A 414 0.57 9.23 19.26
C ILE A 414 1.31 8.11 20.00
N PRO A 415 0.78 6.86 20.00
CA PRO A 415 1.37 5.75 20.74
C PRO A 415 2.80 5.49 20.28
N GLU A 416 3.64 5.04 21.21
CA GLU A 416 4.97 4.56 20.85
C GLU A 416 4.89 3.19 20.18
N PHE A 417 5.69 2.98 19.15
CA PHE A 417 5.83 1.67 18.53
C PHE A 417 6.34 0.64 19.55
N ARG A 418 5.70 -0.54 19.56
CA ARG A 418 6.09 -1.72 20.31
C ARG A 418 6.04 -2.92 19.39
N LEU A 419 7.12 -3.68 19.36
CA LEU A 419 7.24 -4.88 18.55
C LEU A 419 6.70 -6.08 19.34
N LEU A 420 5.55 -6.59 18.93
CA LEU A 420 4.93 -7.78 19.53
C LEU A 420 5.60 -9.06 19.02
N ARG A 421 5.80 -10.03 19.92
CA ARG A 421 6.30 -11.37 19.63
C ARG A 421 5.48 -12.41 20.40
N PHE A 422 5.17 -13.53 19.74
CA PHE A 422 4.50 -14.66 20.38
C PHE A 422 5.41 -15.90 20.38
N ILE A 423 5.51 -16.53 21.55
CA ILE A 423 6.41 -17.65 21.85
C ILE A 423 5.55 -18.83 22.27
N ARG A 424 5.56 -19.91 21.48
CA ARG A 424 4.88 -21.15 21.85
C ARG A 424 5.85 -22.09 22.55
N LEU A 425 5.47 -22.51 23.75
CA LEU A 425 6.08 -23.59 24.53
C LEU A 425 5.14 -24.80 24.46
N GLN A 426 5.57 -25.90 23.84
CA GLN A 426 4.73 -27.08 23.68
C GLN A 426 5.40 -28.32 24.25
N ARG A 427 4.82 -28.92 25.28
CA ARG A 427 5.28 -30.21 25.80
C ARG A 427 4.61 -31.35 25.04
N ASN A 428 5.37 -32.38 24.67
CA ASN A 428 4.81 -33.52 23.95
C ASN A 428 4.07 -34.47 24.90
N SER A 429 3.10 -35.23 24.37
CA SER A 429 2.23 -36.18 25.12
C SER A 429 2.96 -37.28 25.92
N SER A 430 4.27 -37.44 25.71
CA SER A 430 5.10 -38.36 26.49
C SER A 430 5.74 -37.71 27.73
N GLY A 431 5.59 -36.40 27.91
CA GLY A 431 6.28 -35.57 28.90
C GLY A 431 7.80 -35.41 28.70
N LYS A 432 8.41 -36.16 27.77
CA LYS A 432 9.88 -36.29 27.56
C LYS A 432 10.51 -35.16 26.74
N LYS A 433 9.72 -34.38 26.01
CA LYS A 433 10.22 -33.31 25.15
C LYS A 433 9.41 -32.03 25.32
N ILE A 434 10.10 -30.89 25.22
CA ILE A 434 9.50 -29.56 25.04
C ILE A 434 10.01 -28.98 23.72
N GLY A 435 9.10 -28.44 22.92
CA GLY A 435 9.38 -27.62 21.74
C GLY A 435 9.23 -26.14 22.08
N ILE A 436 10.08 -25.32 21.47
CA ILE A 436 10.03 -23.86 21.56
C ILE A 436 10.02 -23.31 20.13
N SER A 437 9.05 -22.46 19.81
CA SER A 437 8.86 -21.91 18.46
C SER A 437 8.23 -20.53 18.51
N ALA A 438 8.54 -19.67 17.54
CA ALA A 438 7.82 -18.42 17.35
C ALA A 438 6.52 -18.68 16.57
N VAL A 439 5.50 -17.88 16.87
CA VAL A 439 4.22 -17.87 16.15
C VAL A 439 3.76 -16.43 15.96
N ASP A 440 2.80 -16.24 15.05
CA ASP A 440 2.04 -15.01 14.94
C ASP A 440 0.87 -15.00 15.96
N SER A 441 0.21 -13.87 16.08
CA SER A 441 -0.98 -13.61 16.89
C SER A 441 -2.14 -14.59 16.66
N ASP A 442 -2.24 -15.15 15.46
CA ASP A 442 -3.24 -16.14 15.04
C ASP A 442 -2.70 -17.59 15.08
N ASP A 443 -1.68 -17.83 15.89
CA ASP A 443 -1.01 -19.11 16.11
C ASP A 443 -0.26 -19.68 14.87
N THR A 444 -0.13 -18.91 13.78
CA THR A 444 0.61 -19.27 12.56
C THR A 444 2.12 -19.42 12.82
N PRO A 445 2.80 -20.49 12.33
CA PRO A 445 4.24 -20.67 12.55
C PRO A 445 5.13 -19.59 11.91
N LEU A 446 6.04 -19.05 12.71
CA LEU A 446 7.09 -18.10 12.30
C LEU A 446 8.49 -18.62 12.65
N SER A 447 9.47 -18.32 11.80
CA SER A 447 10.90 -18.55 12.10
C SER A 447 11.54 -17.23 12.50
N LEU A 448 11.60 -16.94 13.80
CA LEU A 448 12.14 -15.69 14.36
C LEU A 448 13.42 -15.88 15.19
N PHE A 449 13.74 -17.11 15.59
CA PHE A 449 14.87 -17.38 16.47
C PHE A 449 16.07 -17.89 15.68
N THR A 450 17.25 -17.34 15.96
CA THR A 450 18.54 -17.82 15.45
C THR A 450 19.15 -18.86 16.40
N GLU A 451 18.88 -18.71 17.69
CA GLU A 451 19.34 -19.61 18.74
C GLU A 451 18.33 -19.64 19.90
N VAL A 452 18.12 -20.83 20.47
CA VAL A 452 17.30 -21.06 21.67
C VAL A 452 18.14 -21.81 22.69
N GLU A 453 18.19 -21.31 23.92
CA GLU A 453 18.78 -21.99 25.06
C GLU A 453 17.68 -22.42 26.05
N LEU A 454 17.80 -23.63 26.58
CA LEU A 454 16.95 -24.16 27.63
C LEU A 454 17.80 -24.76 28.75
N ASN A 455 17.75 -24.17 29.95
CA ASN A 455 18.47 -24.62 31.14
C ASN A 455 19.98 -24.90 30.85
N GLY A 456 20.68 -23.97 30.20
CA GLY A 456 22.10 -24.11 29.84
C GLY A 456 22.38 -24.96 28.60
N LYS A 457 21.36 -25.37 27.83
CA LYS A 457 21.53 -26.18 26.60
C LYS A 457 21.03 -25.43 25.37
N THR A 458 21.94 -25.23 24.42
CA THR A 458 21.70 -24.45 23.20
C THR A 458 21.27 -25.30 22.00
N GLN A 459 20.39 -24.78 21.16
CA GLN A 459 20.13 -25.25 19.80
C GLN A 459 20.07 -24.05 18.83
N THR A 460 20.70 -24.20 17.66
CA THR A 460 20.85 -23.15 16.62
C THR A 460 20.16 -23.51 15.29
N LYS A 461 19.29 -24.52 15.31
CA LYS A 461 18.55 -25.00 14.13
C LYS A 461 17.13 -25.38 14.52
N GLU A 462 16.16 -24.88 13.76
CA GLU A 462 14.77 -25.29 13.87
C GLU A 462 14.58 -26.75 13.40
N PRO A 463 13.61 -27.50 13.99
CA PRO A 463 12.79 -27.12 15.14
C PRO A 463 13.54 -27.26 16.47
N PHE A 464 13.43 -26.26 17.36
CA PHE A 464 14.09 -26.28 18.67
C PHE A 464 13.34 -27.22 19.63
N ILE A 465 13.89 -28.42 19.87
CA ILE A 465 13.24 -29.49 20.64
C ILE A 465 14.22 -30.08 21.65
N PHE A 466 13.91 -29.91 22.94
CA PHE A 466 14.77 -30.30 24.04
C PHE A 466 14.24 -31.54 24.78
N LYS A 467 15.14 -32.40 25.24
CA LYS A 467 14.80 -33.55 26.11
C LYS A 467 14.71 -33.07 27.57
N VAL A 468 13.59 -33.38 28.21
CA VAL A 468 13.26 -32.96 29.60
C VAL A 468 12.81 -34.17 30.42
N ASN A 469 12.78 -34.04 31.76
CA ASN A 469 12.39 -35.13 32.65
C ASN A 469 10.88 -35.41 32.54
N PRO A 470 10.44 -36.61 32.11
CA PRO A 470 9.02 -36.92 32.00
C PRO A 470 8.30 -37.05 33.34
N LYS A 471 9.02 -37.28 34.46
CA LYS A 471 8.41 -37.41 35.79
C LYS A 471 8.00 -36.07 36.42
N SER A 472 8.52 -34.95 35.92
CA SER A 472 8.18 -33.62 36.43
C SER A 472 6.83 -33.20 35.86
N VAL A 473 5.76 -33.24 36.67
CA VAL A 473 4.45 -32.71 36.26
C VAL A 473 4.58 -31.22 35.93
N ASN A 474 5.07 -30.44 36.90
CA ASN A 474 5.48 -29.05 36.69
C ASN A 474 6.98 -29.03 36.34
N LEU A 475 7.33 -28.51 35.18
CA LEU A 475 8.71 -28.33 34.72
C LEU A 475 9.05 -26.84 34.76
N ASN A 476 9.97 -26.46 35.66
CA ASN A 476 10.56 -25.13 35.63
C ASN A 476 11.63 -25.09 34.54
N VAL A 477 11.53 -24.09 33.67
CA VAL A 477 12.43 -23.86 32.55
C VAL A 477 12.95 -22.43 32.56
N ASP A 478 14.26 -22.30 32.39
CA ASP A 478 14.95 -21.05 32.12
C ASP A 478 15.24 -21.00 30.62
N ILE A 479 14.69 -19.99 29.95
CA ILE A 479 14.69 -19.87 28.49
C ILE A 479 15.45 -18.61 28.11
N ARG A 480 16.34 -18.73 27.12
CA ARG A 480 16.97 -17.60 26.43
C ARG A 480 16.71 -17.69 24.94
N LEU A 481 16.18 -16.62 24.35
CA LEU A 481 15.85 -16.56 22.92
C LEU A 481 16.70 -15.50 22.22
N HIS A 482 17.40 -15.89 21.17
CA HIS A 482 18.12 -14.99 20.28
C HIS A 482 17.31 -14.85 18.99
N PHE A 483 17.04 -13.60 18.58
CA PHE A 483 16.20 -13.29 17.43
C PHE A 483 17.03 -13.12 16.15
N VAL A 484 16.36 -12.98 15.00
CA VAL A 484 16.99 -12.55 13.73
C VAL A 484 17.57 -11.13 13.82
N GLY A 485 17.06 -10.29 14.73
CA GLY A 485 17.69 -9.01 15.07
C GLY A 485 17.35 -7.84 14.15
N ASN A 486 16.21 -7.89 13.45
CA ASN A 486 15.74 -6.83 12.55
C ASN A 486 15.70 -5.44 13.20
N TYR A 487 15.47 -5.37 14.52
CA TYR A 487 15.36 -4.15 15.31
C TYR A 487 16.50 -4.02 16.34
N ASN A 488 17.56 -4.83 16.20
CA ASN A 488 18.60 -5.04 17.22
C ASN A 488 18.03 -5.58 18.54
N GLU A 489 17.05 -6.49 18.47
CA GLU A 489 16.54 -7.20 19.64
C GLU A 489 17.67 -7.86 20.46
N PRO A 490 17.86 -7.52 21.75
CA PRO A 490 18.76 -8.26 22.62
C PRO A 490 18.14 -9.62 22.98
N PRO A 491 18.93 -10.59 23.46
CA PRO A 491 18.41 -11.87 23.91
C PRO A 491 17.32 -11.69 24.98
N LEU A 492 16.21 -12.41 24.83
CA LEU A 492 15.11 -12.42 25.79
C LEU A 492 15.32 -13.58 26.77
N GLU A 493 15.51 -13.27 28.04
CA GLU A 493 15.71 -14.23 29.14
C GLU A 493 14.50 -14.23 30.07
N PHE A 494 13.93 -15.42 30.34
CA PHE A 494 12.78 -15.55 31.24
C PHE A 494 12.63 -16.99 31.76
N SER A 495 12.07 -17.12 32.96
CA SER A 495 11.75 -18.42 33.58
C SER A 495 10.24 -18.68 33.58
N ARG A 496 9.80 -19.90 33.24
CA ARG A 496 8.40 -20.32 33.28
C ARG A 496 8.22 -21.70 33.88
N THR A 497 7.02 -21.98 34.39
CA THR A 497 6.59 -23.33 34.77
C THR A 497 5.68 -23.87 33.67
N VAL A 498 6.04 -24.99 33.06
CA VAL A 498 5.25 -25.67 32.02
C VAL A 498 4.77 -27.01 32.57
N ARG A 499 3.47 -27.28 32.54
CA ARG A 499 2.89 -28.53 33.09
C ARG A 499 3.09 -29.70 32.12
N ALA A 500 2.55 -30.87 32.46
CA ALA A 500 2.42 -31.97 31.52
C ALA A 500 1.37 -31.60 30.47
N ASP A 501 1.63 -31.94 29.20
CA ASP A 501 0.72 -31.75 28.06
C ASP A 501 0.29 -30.30 27.73
N ASP A 502 0.85 -29.30 28.42
CA ASP A 502 0.66 -27.88 28.11
C ASP A 502 1.13 -27.50 26.68
N CYS A 503 0.29 -26.74 25.99
CA CYS A 503 0.68 -25.90 24.86
C CYS A 503 0.38 -24.46 25.22
N LEU A 504 1.42 -23.69 25.55
CA LEU A 504 1.31 -22.32 26.04
C LEU A 504 1.85 -21.35 24.99
N THR A 505 1.01 -20.44 24.50
CA THR A 505 1.45 -19.27 23.74
C THR A 505 1.62 -18.10 24.71
N LEU A 506 2.81 -17.51 24.73
CA LEU A 506 3.17 -16.33 25.53
C LEU A 506 3.35 -15.12 24.60
N SER A 507 2.89 -13.94 24.99
CA SER A 507 3.14 -12.68 24.30
C SER A 507 4.20 -11.84 25.02
N THR A 508 4.95 -11.03 24.27
CA THR A 508 5.89 -10.04 24.83
C THR A 508 6.04 -8.86 23.88
N LYS A 509 6.36 -7.69 24.43
CA LYS A 509 6.50 -6.40 23.74
C LYS A 509 7.97 -5.94 23.84
N PHE A 510 8.63 -5.71 22.71
CA PHE A 510 9.95 -5.07 22.65
C PHE A 510 9.83 -3.58 22.33
N ASN A 511 10.59 -2.73 23.03
CA ASN A 511 10.73 -1.32 22.72
C ASN A 511 12.08 -1.04 22.02
N PRO A 512 12.09 -0.80 20.70
CA PRO A 512 13.32 -0.54 19.94
C PRO A 512 13.98 0.81 20.27
N MET A 513 13.31 1.71 21.01
CA MET A 513 13.89 3.00 21.42
C MET A 513 14.83 2.89 22.62
N ASN A 514 14.62 1.91 23.50
CA ASN A 514 15.42 1.73 24.72
C ASN A 514 16.01 0.32 24.89
N GLY A 515 15.70 -0.63 23.98
CA GLY A 515 16.21 -1.99 24.00
C GLY A 515 15.59 -2.90 25.06
N GLN A 516 14.43 -2.55 25.63
CA GLN A 516 13.80 -3.32 26.71
C GLN A 516 12.67 -4.23 26.22
N TRP A 517 12.59 -5.41 26.84
CA TRP A 517 11.49 -6.36 26.71
C TRP A 517 10.52 -6.26 27.89
N THR A 518 9.23 -6.54 27.67
CA THR A 518 8.31 -6.90 28.76
C THR A 518 8.44 -8.40 29.09
N ASN A 519 8.18 -8.76 30.35
CA ASN A 519 8.16 -10.17 30.75
C ASN A 519 7.07 -10.94 29.96
N PRO A 520 7.36 -12.13 29.38
CA PRO A 520 6.38 -12.83 28.55
C PRO A 520 5.19 -13.39 29.35
N SER A 521 3.96 -12.99 29.05
CA SER A 521 2.73 -13.41 29.74
C SER A 521 1.82 -14.24 28.85
N SER A 522 0.97 -15.07 29.46
CA SER A 522 -0.10 -15.78 28.74
C SER A 522 -1.36 -14.93 28.61
N ASN A 523 -2.26 -15.27 27.66
CA ASN A 523 -3.51 -14.53 27.47
C ASN A 523 -4.41 -14.57 28.72
N SER A 524 -4.33 -15.63 29.54
CA SER A 524 -5.02 -15.73 30.84
C SER A 524 -4.43 -14.85 31.95
N GLU A 525 -3.31 -14.17 31.71
CA GLU A 525 -2.60 -13.31 32.66
C GLU A 525 -2.54 -11.84 32.19
N MET A 526 -3.17 -11.50 31.06
CA MET A 526 -3.29 -10.09 30.62
C MET A 526 -4.44 -9.40 31.35
N ASP A 527 -4.19 -8.16 31.77
CA ASP A 527 -5.17 -7.31 32.44
C ASP A 527 -6.21 -6.81 31.43
N LEU A 528 -7.48 -6.75 31.83
CA LEU A 528 -8.63 -6.41 30.96
C LEU A 528 -8.62 -4.95 30.48
N SER A 529 -7.61 -4.17 30.88
CA SER A 529 -7.30 -2.84 30.36
C SER A 529 -6.47 -2.86 29.07
N GLU A 530 -5.77 -3.96 28.74
CA GLU A 530 -4.93 -4.09 27.53
C GLU A 530 -5.63 -4.80 26.35
N GLU A 531 -6.86 -5.32 26.52
CA GLU A 531 -7.59 -6.06 25.47
C GLU A 531 -7.89 -5.24 24.20
N LYS A 532 -7.85 -3.91 24.26
CA LYS A 532 -8.02 -3.05 23.07
C LYS A 532 -6.90 -3.17 22.03
N ASP A 533 -5.77 -3.79 22.38
CA ASP A 533 -4.60 -3.87 21.51
C ASP A 533 -4.47 -5.20 20.77
N LEU A 534 -5.28 -6.22 21.05
CA LEU A 534 -5.15 -7.57 20.45
C LEU A 534 -6.49 -8.32 20.26
N VAL A 535 -6.73 -8.73 19.00
CA VAL A 535 -7.70 -9.73 18.50
C VAL A 535 -9.17 -9.31 18.36
N VAL A 536 -9.57 -9.09 17.11
CA VAL A 536 -10.95 -9.34 16.64
C VAL A 536 -11.00 -10.77 16.12
N ASN A 537 -11.82 -11.64 16.73
CA ASN A 537 -12.08 -12.99 16.22
C ASN A 537 -13.36 -12.98 15.37
N ASP A 538 -13.23 -13.23 14.07
CA ASP A 538 -14.38 -13.47 13.19
C ASP A 538 -14.93 -14.89 13.39
N THR A 539 -15.85 -15.02 14.35
CA THR A 539 -16.84 -16.09 14.36
C THR A 539 -18.20 -15.55 14.77
N GLU A 540 -19.07 -15.28 13.80
CA GLU A 540 -20.31 -16.05 13.66
C GLU A 540 -21.00 -15.76 12.31
N GLY A 541 -21.56 -16.81 11.72
CA GLY A 541 -22.22 -16.74 10.42
C GLY A 541 -23.63 -16.16 10.53
N SER A 542 -24.11 -15.57 9.43
CA SER A 542 -25.49 -15.12 9.31
C SER A 542 -26.47 -16.30 9.30
N GLU A 543 -27.21 -16.50 10.40
CA GLU A 543 -28.50 -17.21 10.37
C GLU A 543 -29.62 -16.34 10.92
N SER A 544 -30.78 -16.48 10.27
CA SER A 544 -31.95 -15.63 10.46
C SER A 544 -32.89 -16.16 11.52
N SER A 545 -33.53 -15.27 12.28
CA SER A 545 -34.91 -15.51 12.73
C SER A 545 -35.65 -14.21 13.02
N HIS A 546 -36.84 -14.09 12.42
CA HIS A 546 -37.86 -13.13 12.85
C HIS A 546 -38.55 -13.65 14.12
N SER A 547 -38.82 -12.79 15.10
CA SER A 547 -40.18 -12.53 15.64
C SER A 547 -40.19 -11.47 16.75
N PRO A 548 -41.33 -10.81 17.03
CA PRO A 548 -41.35 -9.52 17.74
C PRO A 548 -41.84 -9.60 19.20
N LEU A 549 -41.35 -8.67 20.03
CA LEU A 549 -41.88 -8.32 21.35
C LEU A 549 -41.85 -6.78 21.47
N SER A 550 -42.97 -6.07 21.32
CA SER A 550 -44.03 -5.85 22.32
C SER A 550 -43.64 -4.87 23.44
N ASN A 551 -43.96 -3.59 23.22
CA ASN A 551 -44.14 -2.62 24.32
C ASN A 551 -45.18 -3.15 25.33
N PRO A 552 -45.02 -2.85 26.63
CA PRO A 552 -45.85 -1.77 27.15
C PRO A 552 -45.12 -0.81 28.10
N ASN A 553 -45.47 0.48 27.97
CA ASN A 553 -45.32 1.48 29.03
C ASN A 553 -46.47 1.27 30.05
N PRO A 554 -46.33 1.69 31.32
CA PRO A 554 -47.13 2.87 31.71
C PRO A 554 -46.50 3.80 32.78
N GLU A 555 -46.83 5.10 32.63
CA GLU A 555 -47.23 6.10 33.66
C GLU A 555 -46.49 6.11 35.02
N GLY A 556 -45.68 7.13 35.33
CA GLY A 556 -46.08 8.41 35.95
C GLY A 556 -45.10 8.76 37.11
N VAL A 557 -45.02 9.93 37.76
CA VAL A 557 -45.81 11.18 37.75
C VAL A 557 -44.90 12.40 38.09
N ILE A 558 -45.18 13.51 37.39
CA ILE A 558 -44.96 14.96 37.61
C ILE A 558 -44.44 15.49 38.98
N ASP A 559 -43.41 16.36 38.92
CA ASP A 559 -43.28 17.69 39.57
C ASP A 559 -42.14 18.49 38.83
N GLY A 560 -41.85 19.79 38.95
CA GLY A 560 -42.43 20.89 39.76
C GLY A 560 -41.93 22.30 39.40
N SER A 561 -40.83 22.77 40.02
CA SER A 561 -40.41 24.20 40.10
C SER A 561 -38.94 24.43 39.62
N LYS A 562 -38.52 25.53 38.97
CA LYS A 562 -38.48 26.98 39.37
C LYS A 562 -37.75 27.22 40.71
N SER A 563 -36.86 28.21 40.90
CA SER A 563 -36.37 29.33 40.06
C SER A 563 -35.04 29.94 40.61
N ASP A 564 -34.52 30.95 39.89
CA ASP A 564 -33.63 32.07 40.33
C ASP A 564 -32.09 31.81 40.35
N ALA A 565 -31.23 32.59 39.64
CA ALA A 565 -30.78 33.97 39.89
C ALA A 565 -30.10 34.13 41.27
N ASP A 566 -28.86 34.62 41.43
CA ASP A 566 -28.30 35.89 40.95
C ASP A 566 -26.79 36.06 41.38
N GLN A 567 -26.06 37.04 40.81
CA GLN A 567 -24.84 37.74 41.35
C GLN A 567 -23.57 36.92 41.80
N SER A 568 -22.32 37.42 41.81
CA SER A 568 -21.65 38.60 41.20
C SER A 568 -20.11 38.54 41.41
N GLN A 569 -19.37 39.54 40.87
CA GLN A 569 -17.96 39.95 41.15
C GLN A 569 -16.86 39.13 40.43
N ASN A 570 -16.08 39.67 39.46
CA ASN A 570 -15.05 40.76 39.52
C ASN A 570 -13.80 40.26 40.28
N VAL A 571 -12.56 40.28 39.74
CA VAL A 571 -11.68 41.47 39.66
C VAL A 571 -10.36 41.18 38.86
N ASN A 572 -9.85 42.19 38.12
CA ASN A 572 -8.48 42.47 37.61
C ASN A 572 -7.80 41.69 36.45
N GLU A 573 -7.55 42.44 35.36
CA GLU A 573 -6.31 42.37 34.55
C GLU A 573 -5.11 43.01 35.31
N PRO A 574 -3.85 42.87 34.83
CA PRO A 574 -3.30 43.98 34.03
C PRO A 574 -2.37 43.60 32.86
N LYS A 575 -2.27 44.52 31.89
CA LYS A 575 -1.23 44.66 30.86
C LYS A 575 -0.58 46.05 31.01
N PRO A 576 0.43 46.43 30.20
CA PRO A 576 1.68 45.74 29.83
C PRO A 576 2.92 46.63 30.14
N ASP A 577 4.17 46.18 29.92
CA ASP A 577 5.27 47.13 29.65
C ASP A 577 6.46 46.61 28.81
N LEU A 578 7.33 47.55 28.43
CA LEU A 578 8.23 47.62 27.27
C LEU A 578 9.49 46.73 27.22
N THR A 579 9.96 46.55 25.98
CA THR A 579 11.31 46.06 25.58
C THR A 579 12.35 47.22 25.58
N PRO A 580 13.62 47.10 25.10
CA PRO A 580 14.50 45.95 24.81
C PRO A 580 15.94 46.09 25.39
N LYS A 581 16.76 45.01 25.40
CA LYS A 581 18.25 45.14 25.46
C LYS A 581 19.00 44.20 24.50
N ARG A 582 19.59 44.80 23.45
CA ARG A 582 20.62 44.19 22.58
C ARG A 582 21.92 43.92 23.35
N ARG A 583 22.61 42.81 23.07
CA ARG A 583 24.08 42.71 23.22
C ARG A 583 24.73 42.06 21.99
N LYS A 584 25.67 42.80 21.38
CA LYS A 584 26.50 42.36 20.25
C LYS A 584 27.68 41.52 20.76
N ARG A 585 28.10 40.49 20.02
CA ARG A 585 29.50 40.03 19.97
C ARG A 585 29.93 39.80 18.52
N LYS A 586 31.17 40.19 18.21
CA LYS A 586 31.80 40.16 16.86
C LYS A 586 32.64 38.88 16.67
N PRO A 587 33.01 38.52 15.43
CA PRO A 587 33.64 37.24 15.10
C PRO A 587 35.17 37.22 15.35
N LYS A 588 35.75 36.01 15.37
CA LYS A 588 37.21 35.79 15.24
C LYS A 588 37.54 34.92 14.01
N LYS A 589 38.78 35.05 13.55
CA LYS A 589 39.25 34.74 12.19
C LYS A 589 39.67 33.28 11.98
N ARG A 590 39.75 32.92 10.70
CA ARG A 590 40.52 31.80 10.11
C ARG A 590 41.97 31.73 10.64
N SER A 591 42.52 30.52 10.66
CA SER A 591 43.94 30.25 10.40
C SER A 591 44.06 29.02 9.49
N SER A 592 44.81 29.16 8.41
CA SER A 592 45.17 28.11 7.45
C SER A 592 46.63 27.69 7.65
N THR A 593 46.93 26.39 7.57
CA THR A 593 48.17 25.75 7.02
C THR A 593 48.21 24.30 7.51
N GLY A 594 48.57 23.37 6.61
CA GLY A 594 48.65 21.93 6.89
C GLY A 594 48.05 21.15 5.73
#